data_AF-A0A673GWG4-F1
#
_entry.id   AF-A0A673GWG4-F1
#
_cell.length_a   1.000
_cell.length_b   1.000
_cell.length_c   1.000
_cell.angle_alpha   90.00
_cell.angle_beta   90.00
_cell.angle_gamma   90.00
#
_symmetry.space_group_name_H-M   'P 1'
#
loop_
_entity.id
_entity.type
_entity.pdbx_description
1 polymer ?
#
loop_
_entity_poly.entity_id
_entity_poly.type
_entity_poly.pdbx_seq_one_letter_code
_entity_poly.pdbx_strand_id
1 'polypeptide(L)'
;IRCDNCLVFHLSYSDKERYEMEERPDAQKQILTEIAKKLPIFTRAQSGAVRFCDRCQVIKPDRCHHCSVCETCVLKMDHHCPWVNNCVGFSNYKFFLLFLSYSMIYCVFIASTVFQYFLKFWVGDLPNGPAKFHVLFLLFVALMFFVSKKAFLLIDLCGSYFWCGLFNLKERSCFSEAFSAPVFQNGPDRNGFNVGLSRNLRQVFGEDKKLWFIPVFTSQGDGHYFPLRTLRESENPLLANEGKWMEDGGSDEESADENGPSVIIRTES
;
A
#
# COMPACT_ATOMS: atom_id res chain seq x y z
N ILE A 1 4.37 3.64 -8.62
CA ILE A 1 3.02 3.03 -8.66
C ILE A 1 2.97 1.85 -9.63
N ARG A 2 3.50 2.01 -10.86
CA ARG A 2 3.53 0.94 -11.85
C ARG A 2 4.48 -0.19 -11.44
N CYS A 3 4.10 -1.41 -11.80
CA CYS A 3 4.93 -2.62 -11.70
C CYS A 3 5.99 -2.71 -12.83
N ASP A 4 6.15 -1.65 -13.64
CA ASP A 4 7.00 -1.63 -14.83
C ASP A 4 8.50 -1.89 -14.53
N ASN A 5 8.97 -1.62 -13.30
CA ASN A 5 10.36 -1.85 -12.90
C ASN A 5 10.61 -3.24 -12.29
N CYS A 6 9.64 -4.15 -12.35
CA CYS A 6 9.68 -5.41 -11.63
C CYS A 6 9.95 -6.57 -12.58
N LEU A 7 11.07 -6.49 -13.31
CA LEU A 7 11.52 -7.47 -14.30
C LEU A 7 11.44 -8.93 -13.79
N VAL A 8 11.60 -9.13 -12.48
CA VAL A 8 11.54 -10.44 -11.82
C VAL A 8 10.16 -11.11 -11.94
N PHE A 9 9.07 -10.34 -12.04
CA PHE A 9 7.70 -10.86 -12.14
C PHE A 9 7.16 -10.90 -13.58
N HIS A 10 7.91 -10.33 -14.52
CA HIS A 10 7.64 -10.47 -15.94
C HIS A 10 8.05 -11.86 -16.41
N LEU A 11 7.28 -12.41 -17.35
CA LEU A 11 7.70 -13.60 -18.05
C LEU A 11 8.99 -13.28 -18.82
N SER A 12 10.02 -14.12 -18.67
CA SER A 12 11.19 -14.06 -19.53
C SER A 12 10.77 -14.27 -20.99
N TYR A 13 11.58 -13.85 -21.95
CA TYR A 13 11.27 -14.05 -23.37
C TYR A 13 10.94 -15.53 -23.68
N SER A 14 11.77 -16.45 -23.19
CA SER A 14 11.54 -17.89 -23.33
C SER A 14 10.28 -18.38 -22.62
N ASP A 15 9.95 -17.85 -21.44
CA ASP A 15 8.74 -18.25 -20.73
C ASP A 15 7.46 -17.75 -21.42
N LYS A 16 7.53 -16.54 -21.97
CA LYS A 16 6.44 -15.95 -22.73
C LYS A 16 6.18 -16.73 -24.00
N GLU A 17 7.23 -17.07 -24.76
CA GLU A 17 7.11 -17.90 -25.96
C GLU A 17 6.50 -19.27 -25.64
N ARG A 18 6.98 -19.94 -24.58
CA ARG A 18 6.40 -21.22 -24.11
C ARG A 18 4.93 -21.11 -23.74
N TYR A 19 4.53 -20.01 -23.09
CA TYR A 19 3.14 -19.78 -22.68
C TYR A 19 2.23 -19.49 -23.87
N GLU A 20 2.67 -18.66 -24.81
CA GLU A 20 1.89 -18.25 -26.00
C GLU A 20 1.77 -19.37 -27.04
N MET A 21 2.78 -20.23 -27.17
CA MET A 21 2.77 -21.37 -28.10
C MET A 21 1.98 -22.59 -27.60
N GLU A 22 1.71 -22.69 -26.29
CA GLU A 22 0.96 -23.82 -25.74
C GLU A 22 -0.55 -23.61 -25.91
N GLU A 23 -1.19 -24.46 -26.70
CA GLU A 23 -2.63 -24.39 -26.97
C GLU A 23 -3.48 -24.97 -25.84
N ARG A 24 -2.91 -25.87 -25.00
CA ARG A 24 -3.67 -26.54 -23.94
C ARG A 24 -3.75 -25.66 -22.68
N PRO A 25 -4.96 -25.27 -22.23
CA PRO A 25 -5.11 -24.37 -21.09
C PRO A 25 -4.53 -24.91 -19.77
N ASP A 26 -4.52 -26.23 -19.59
CA ASP A 26 -3.98 -26.84 -18.37
C ASP A 26 -2.44 -26.86 -18.36
N ALA A 27 -1.81 -27.01 -19.52
CA ALA A 27 -0.36 -26.89 -19.65
C ALA A 27 0.10 -25.44 -19.45
N GLN A 28 -0.65 -24.45 -19.95
CA GLN A 28 -0.42 -23.03 -19.66
C GLN A 28 -0.45 -22.73 -18.15
N LYS A 29 -1.42 -23.28 -17.41
CA LYS A 29 -1.49 -23.15 -15.94
C LYS A 29 -0.28 -23.79 -15.25
N GLN A 30 0.20 -24.92 -15.76
CA GLN A 30 1.39 -25.59 -15.21
C GLN A 30 2.65 -24.74 -15.40
N ILE A 31 2.86 -24.17 -16.59
CA ILE A 31 3.97 -23.25 -16.88
C ILE A 31 3.97 -22.07 -15.89
N LEU A 32 2.83 -21.40 -15.73
CA LEU A 32 2.70 -20.29 -14.77
C LEU A 32 2.96 -20.74 -13.32
N THR A 33 2.56 -21.96 -12.96
CA THR A 33 2.79 -22.53 -11.63
C THR A 33 4.27 -22.82 -11.37
N GLU A 34 5.00 -23.33 -12.36
CA GLU A 34 6.44 -23.57 -12.25
C GLU A 34 7.24 -22.28 -12.07
N ILE A 35 6.86 -21.23 -12.80
CA ILE A 35 7.50 -19.91 -12.67
C ILE A 35 7.17 -19.31 -11.30
N ALA A 36 5.89 -19.36 -10.89
CA ALA A 36 5.45 -18.81 -9.61
C ALA A 36 6.12 -19.48 -8.39
N LYS A 37 6.54 -20.75 -8.49
CA LYS A 37 7.30 -21.45 -7.43
C LYS A 37 8.66 -20.81 -7.14
N LYS A 38 9.24 -20.08 -8.10
CA LYS A 38 10.53 -19.39 -7.96
C LYS A 38 10.37 -17.97 -7.40
N LEU A 39 9.15 -17.50 -7.22
CA LEU A 39 8.82 -16.14 -6.80
C LEU A 39 8.26 -16.12 -5.38
N PRO A 40 8.41 -15.01 -4.62
CA PRO A 40 7.89 -14.88 -3.26
C PRO A 40 6.37 -14.62 -3.28
N ILE A 41 5.57 -15.55 -3.81
CA ILE A 41 4.12 -15.42 -4.02
C ILE A 41 3.37 -16.49 -3.23
N PHE A 42 2.63 -16.04 -2.23
CA PHE A 42 1.92 -16.90 -1.28
C PHE A 42 0.41 -16.93 -1.52
N THR A 43 -0.12 -16.01 -2.34
CA THR A 43 -1.55 -15.97 -2.68
C THR A 43 -1.86 -16.62 -4.04
N ARG A 44 -3.10 -17.08 -4.19
CA ARG A 44 -3.67 -17.64 -5.43
C ARG A 44 -5.03 -17.00 -5.73
N ALA A 45 -5.53 -17.23 -6.94
CA ALA A 45 -6.90 -16.89 -7.30
C ALA A 45 -7.90 -17.77 -6.51
N GLN A 46 -9.18 -17.39 -6.48
CA GLN A 46 -10.24 -18.18 -5.84
C GLN A 46 -10.36 -19.60 -6.44
N SER A 47 -10.00 -19.75 -7.72
CA SER A 47 -9.91 -21.05 -8.40
C SER A 47 -8.67 -21.88 -8.03
N GLY A 48 -7.78 -21.38 -7.17
CA GLY A 48 -6.48 -21.99 -6.87
C GLY A 48 -5.38 -21.71 -7.90
N ALA A 49 -5.72 -21.11 -9.05
CA ALA A 49 -4.77 -20.78 -10.11
C ALA A 49 -3.78 -19.67 -9.69
N VAL A 50 -2.62 -19.63 -10.36
CA VAL A 50 -1.68 -18.52 -10.25
C VAL A 50 -2.34 -17.22 -10.70
N ARG A 51 -2.13 -16.13 -9.95
CA ARG A 51 -2.69 -14.82 -10.27
C ARG A 51 -1.87 -14.20 -11.41
N PHE A 52 -2.34 -14.33 -12.64
CA PHE A 52 -1.68 -13.80 -13.83
C PHE A 52 -2.40 -12.56 -14.39
N CYS A 53 -1.67 -11.71 -15.12
CA CYS A 53 -2.20 -10.59 -15.88
C CYS A 53 -1.87 -10.75 -17.37
N ASP A 54 -2.86 -11.08 -18.19
CA ASP A 54 -2.64 -11.25 -19.64
C ASP A 54 -2.27 -9.94 -20.35
N ARG A 55 -2.79 -8.80 -19.88
CA ARG A 55 -2.49 -7.49 -20.46
C ARG A 55 -1.05 -7.05 -20.24
N CYS A 56 -0.54 -7.27 -19.02
CA CYS A 56 0.81 -6.88 -18.64
C CYS A 56 1.84 -8.00 -18.86
N GLN A 57 1.40 -9.24 -19.11
CA GLN A 57 2.25 -10.44 -19.15
C GLN A 57 3.09 -10.61 -17.86
N VAL A 58 2.44 -10.43 -16.72
CA VAL A 58 3.05 -10.43 -15.38
C VAL A 58 2.35 -11.43 -14.48
N ILE A 59 3.14 -12.22 -13.75
CA ILE A 59 2.64 -12.97 -12.60
C ILE A 59 2.47 -11.98 -11.45
N LYS A 60 1.23 -11.73 -11.04
CA LYS A 60 0.90 -10.69 -10.06
C LYS A 60 1.53 -11.03 -8.71
N PRO A 61 2.36 -10.12 -8.15
CA PRO A 61 2.79 -10.21 -6.76
C PRO A 61 1.59 -10.26 -5.81
N ASP A 62 1.85 -10.68 -4.58
CA ASP A 62 0.82 -10.64 -3.54
C ASP A 62 0.27 -9.20 -3.40
N ARG A 63 -1.04 -9.08 -3.24
CA ARG A 63 -1.76 -7.79 -3.14
C ARG A 63 -1.68 -6.86 -4.36
N CYS A 64 -1.04 -7.29 -5.45
CA CYS A 64 -1.01 -6.54 -6.71
C CYS A 64 -2.30 -6.74 -7.52
N HIS A 65 -2.84 -5.67 -8.11
CA HIS A 65 -4.00 -5.75 -9.01
C HIS A 65 -3.77 -4.91 -10.28
N HIS A 66 -4.38 -5.32 -11.39
CA HIS A 66 -4.36 -4.55 -12.62
C HIS A 66 -5.44 -3.47 -12.56
N CYS A 67 -5.07 -2.22 -12.76
CA CYS A 67 -6.03 -1.15 -12.94
C CYS A 67 -6.24 -0.91 -14.44
N SER A 68 -7.47 -1.07 -14.92
CA SER A 68 -7.81 -0.81 -16.33
C SER A 68 -7.70 0.67 -16.72
N VAL A 69 -7.83 1.60 -15.76
CA VAL A 69 -7.70 3.04 -16.02
C VAL A 69 -6.23 3.47 -16.09
N CYS A 70 -5.40 2.94 -15.18
CA CYS A 70 -3.95 3.17 -15.20
C CYS A 70 -3.21 2.27 -16.21
N GLU A 71 -3.92 1.30 -16.83
CA GLU A 71 -3.43 0.29 -17.78
C GLU A 71 -2.18 -0.48 -17.33
N THR A 72 -2.04 -0.67 -16.03
CA THR A 72 -0.84 -1.27 -15.43
C THR A 72 -1.18 -2.04 -14.16
N CYS A 73 -0.34 -3.00 -13.81
CA CYS A 73 -0.37 -3.64 -12.51
C CYS A 73 0.17 -2.69 -11.44
N VAL A 74 -0.58 -2.53 -10.36
CA VAL A 74 -0.27 -1.64 -9.24
C VAL A 74 -0.03 -2.49 -7.99
N LEU A 75 1.15 -2.31 -7.38
CA LEU A 75 1.54 -2.98 -6.15
C LEU A 75 0.68 -2.51 -4.97
N LYS A 76 0.23 -3.45 -4.12
CA LYS A 76 -0.68 -3.19 -3.00
C LYS A 76 -1.83 -2.24 -3.41
N MET A 77 -2.46 -2.52 -4.56
CA MET A 77 -3.47 -1.63 -5.12
C MET A 77 -4.68 -1.57 -4.21
N ASP A 78 -4.99 -0.37 -3.74
CA ASP A 78 -6.18 -0.10 -2.95
C ASP A 78 -7.36 0.26 -3.86
N HIS A 79 -7.27 1.38 -4.57
CA HIS A 79 -8.27 1.80 -5.56
C HIS A 79 -7.69 2.77 -6.60
N HIS A 80 -8.40 2.93 -7.71
CA HIS A 80 -8.19 4.07 -8.59
C HIS A 80 -9.02 5.25 -8.08
N CYS A 81 -8.38 6.38 -7.79
CA CYS A 81 -9.05 7.54 -7.23
C CYS A 81 -9.18 8.64 -8.30
N PRO A 82 -10.40 8.92 -8.79
CA PRO A 82 -10.61 9.97 -9.80
C PRO A 82 -10.20 11.35 -9.30
N TRP A 83 -10.31 11.61 -7.99
CA TRP A 83 -10.03 12.91 -7.37
C TRP A 83 -8.55 13.30 -7.38
N VAL A 84 -7.65 12.32 -7.34
CA VAL A 84 -6.20 12.55 -7.50
C VAL A 84 -5.71 12.13 -8.89
N ASN A 85 -6.64 11.75 -9.78
CA ASN A 85 -6.39 11.24 -11.12
C ASN A 85 -5.28 10.19 -11.16
N ASN A 86 -5.27 9.29 -10.18
CA ASN A 86 -4.19 8.34 -10.01
C ASN A 86 -4.63 7.10 -9.21
N CYS A 87 -3.91 6.01 -9.41
CA CYS A 87 -4.04 4.81 -8.60
C CYS A 87 -3.43 5.04 -7.20
N VAL A 88 -4.14 4.62 -6.15
CA VAL A 88 -3.66 4.57 -4.78
C VAL A 88 -3.18 3.15 -4.51
N GLY A 89 -1.90 3.00 -4.15
CA GLY A 89 -1.27 1.72 -3.84
C GLY A 89 -0.01 1.90 -3.02
N PHE A 90 0.90 0.92 -3.05
CA PHE A 90 2.07 0.85 -2.17
C PHE A 90 2.87 2.17 -2.07
N SER A 91 3.20 2.78 -3.21
CA SER A 91 4.09 3.94 -3.27
C SER A 91 3.48 5.26 -2.79
N ASN A 92 2.15 5.39 -2.74
CA ASN A 92 1.46 6.64 -2.42
C ASN A 92 0.36 6.51 -1.36
N TYR A 93 0.16 5.31 -0.78
CA TYR A 93 -0.85 5.08 0.25
C TYR A 93 -0.68 6.02 1.45
N LYS A 94 0.56 6.19 1.95
CA LYS A 94 0.87 7.13 3.04
C LYS A 94 0.46 8.57 2.68
N PHE A 95 0.83 9.04 1.49
CA PHE A 95 0.50 10.39 1.03
C PHE A 95 -1.00 10.60 0.93
N PHE A 96 -1.73 9.59 0.49
CA PHE A 96 -3.17 9.63 0.40
C PHE A 96 -3.85 9.70 1.78
N LEU A 97 -3.38 8.91 2.76
CA LEU A 97 -3.87 9.01 4.15
C LEU A 97 -3.60 10.40 4.75
N LEU A 98 -2.41 10.96 4.52
CA LEU A 98 -2.07 12.32 4.95
C LEU A 98 -2.93 13.37 4.26
N PHE A 99 -3.16 13.24 2.95
CA PHE A 99 -4.06 14.11 2.19
C PHE A 99 -5.47 14.13 2.78
N LEU A 100 -6.04 12.96 3.11
CA LEU A 100 -7.35 12.87 3.76
C LEU A 100 -7.35 13.54 5.15
N SER A 101 -6.32 13.26 5.95
CA SER A 101 -6.19 13.77 7.31
C SER A 101 -6.05 15.30 7.34
N TYR A 102 -5.17 15.86 6.51
CA TYR A 102 -4.99 17.30 6.39
C TYR A 102 -6.21 18.00 5.76
N SER A 103 -6.88 17.37 4.80
CA SER A 103 -8.13 17.90 4.26
C SER A 103 -9.21 18.01 5.33
N MET A 104 -9.30 17.04 6.24
CA MET A 104 -10.24 17.10 7.36
C MET A 104 -9.89 18.22 8.35
N ILE A 105 -8.62 18.36 8.72
CA ILE A 105 -8.15 19.45 9.59
C ILE A 105 -8.50 20.81 8.95
N TYR A 106 -8.27 20.95 7.65
CA TYR A 106 -8.61 22.16 6.91
C TYR A 106 -10.11 22.45 6.89
N CYS A 107 -10.96 21.43 6.70
CA CYS A 107 -12.42 21.60 6.78
C CYS A 107 -12.88 22.03 8.18
N VAL A 108 -12.30 21.45 9.24
CA VAL A 108 -12.60 21.85 10.63
C VAL A 108 -12.17 23.29 10.89
N PHE A 109 -11.00 23.69 10.41
CA PHE A 109 -10.49 25.06 10.53
C PHE A 109 -11.41 26.06 9.81
N ILE A 110 -11.82 25.77 8.58
CA ILE A 110 -12.80 26.61 7.87
C ILE A 110 -14.12 26.64 8.62
N ALA A 111 -14.68 25.49 9.01
CA ALA A 111 -15.96 25.45 9.68
C ALA A 111 -15.95 26.23 11.00
N SER A 112 -14.90 26.09 11.82
CA SER A 112 -14.80 26.79 13.11
C SER A 112 -14.65 28.30 12.94
N THR A 113 -13.82 28.75 12.00
CA THR A 113 -13.62 30.18 11.73
C THR A 113 -14.84 30.82 11.09
N VAL A 114 -15.44 30.18 10.08
CA VAL A 114 -16.63 30.66 9.38
C VAL A 114 -17.87 30.65 10.28
N PHE A 115 -17.99 29.69 11.20
CA PHE A 115 -19.11 29.65 12.15
C PHE A 115 -19.17 30.89 13.05
N GLN A 116 -18.03 31.46 13.44
CA GLN A 116 -17.99 32.74 14.18
C GLN A 116 -18.58 33.89 13.37
N TYR A 117 -18.27 33.97 12.07
CA TYR A 117 -18.85 34.98 11.17
C TYR A 117 -20.34 34.73 10.91
N PHE A 118 -20.75 33.46 10.78
CA PHE A 118 -22.14 33.08 10.66
C PHE A 118 -22.97 33.60 11.84
N LEU A 119 -22.49 33.45 13.08
CA LEU A 119 -23.15 33.99 14.27
C LEU A 119 -23.26 35.52 14.22
N LYS A 120 -22.19 36.23 13.83
CA LYS A 120 -22.22 37.71 13.69
C LYS A 120 -23.24 38.18 12.65
N PHE A 121 -23.37 37.49 11.52
CA PHE A 121 -24.41 37.78 10.53
C PHE A 121 -25.83 37.47 11.03
N TRP A 122 -25.98 36.50 11.94
CA TRP A 122 -27.28 36.10 12.48
C TRP A 122 -27.76 37.01 13.62
N VAL A 123 -26.84 37.48 14.46
CA VAL A 123 -27.10 38.45 15.54
C VAL A 123 -27.36 39.86 14.98
N GLY A 124 -26.90 40.14 13.77
CA GLY A 124 -27.09 41.43 13.10
C GLY A 124 -25.93 42.40 13.24
N ASP A 125 -24.77 41.94 13.72
CA ASP A 125 -23.55 42.74 13.89
C ASP A 125 -22.86 43.11 12.56
N LEU A 126 -23.23 42.43 11.46
CA LEU A 126 -22.68 42.63 10.13
C LEU A 126 -23.77 42.92 9.09
N PRO A 127 -23.50 43.83 8.12
CA PRO A 127 -24.48 44.19 7.11
C PRO A 127 -24.79 43.01 6.19
N ASN A 128 -26.08 42.84 5.85
CA ASN A 128 -26.49 41.82 4.89
C ASN A 128 -25.97 42.18 3.49
N GLY A 129 -25.16 41.30 2.91
CA GLY A 129 -24.60 41.46 1.57
C GLY A 129 -24.09 40.13 1.00
N PRO A 130 -23.39 40.15 -0.15
CA PRO A 130 -22.87 38.95 -0.81
C PRO A 130 -22.00 38.08 0.12
N ALA A 131 -21.29 38.71 1.07
CA ALA A 131 -20.46 38.04 2.06
C ALA A 131 -21.25 37.02 2.90
N LYS A 132 -22.52 37.30 3.24
CA LYS A 132 -23.37 36.37 3.99
C LYS A 132 -23.59 35.07 3.22
N PHE A 133 -23.86 35.18 1.92
CA PHE A 133 -24.04 34.02 1.04
C PHE A 133 -22.74 33.21 0.93
N HIS A 134 -21.60 33.85 0.73
CA HIS A 134 -20.31 33.16 0.67
C HIS A 134 -19.95 32.46 1.98
N VAL A 135 -20.21 33.08 3.13
CA VAL A 135 -19.99 32.49 4.46
C VAL A 135 -20.87 31.25 4.68
N LEU A 136 -22.17 31.34 4.37
CA LEU A 136 -23.08 30.20 4.43
C LEU A 136 -22.62 29.07 3.50
N PHE A 137 -22.30 29.41 2.25
CA PHE A 137 -21.85 28.44 1.25
C PHE A 137 -20.57 27.74 1.68
N LEU A 138 -19.56 28.48 2.14
CA LEU A 138 -18.30 27.91 2.64
C LEU A 138 -18.51 26.99 3.84
N LEU A 139 -19.42 27.35 4.77
CA LEU A 139 -19.74 26.49 5.91
C LEU A 139 -20.36 25.16 5.45
N PHE A 140 -21.37 25.22 4.56
CA PHE A 140 -22.01 24.01 4.05
C PHE A 140 -21.03 23.12 3.27
N VAL A 141 -20.21 23.72 2.40
CA VAL A 141 -19.18 22.99 1.65
C VAL A 141 -18.16 22.36 2.58
N ALA A 142 -17.65 23.09 3.58
CA ALA A 142 -16.70 22.56 4.55
C ALA A 142 -17.27 21.39 5.36
N LEU A 143 -18.52 21.49 5.82
CA LEU A 143 -19.20 20.42 6.56
C LEU A 143 -19.45 19.19 5.67
N MET A 144 -19.91 19.40 4.42
CA MET A 144 -20.12 18.32 3.46
C MET A 144 -18.82 17.56 3.20
N PHE A 145 -17.74 18.27 2.85
CA PHE A 145 -16.43 17.65 2.63
C PHE A 145 -15.90 16.97 3.89
N PHE A 146 -16.06 17.57 5.07
CA PHE A 146 -15.65 16.94 6.33
C PHE A 146 -16.35 15.60 6.55
N VAL A 147 -17.68 15.54 6.39
CA VAL A 147 -18.46 14.31 6.56
C VAL A 147 -18.05 13.26 5.52
N SER A 148 -17.94 13.64 4.24
CA SER A 148 -17.54 12.73 3.16
C SER A 148 -16.12 12.18 3.37
N LYS A 149 -15.15 13.04 3.71
CA LYS A 149 -13.76 12.63 3.94
C LYS A 149 -13.61 11.82 5.21
N LYS A 150 -14.35 12.15 6.27
CA LYS A 150 -14.41 11.34 7.50
C LYS A 150 -14.95 9.95 7.20
N ALA A 151 -16.07 9.84 6.47
CA ALA A 151 -16.64 8.55 6.10
C ALA A 151 -15.65 7.73 5.27
N PHE A 152 -14.98 8.36 4.31
CA PHE A 152 -13.99 7.71 3.45
C PHE A 152 -12.73 7.28 4.22
N LEU A 153 -12.15 8.17 5.03
CA LEU A 153 -11.02 7.86 5.91
C LEU A 153 -11.36 6.77 6.92
N LEU A 154 -12.60 6.74 7.43
CA LEU A 154 -13.08 5.63 8.24
C LEU A 154 -13.22 4.36 7.41
N ILE A 155 -13.61 4.38 6.14
CA ILE A 155 -13.60 3.14 5.34
C ILE A 155 -12.16 2.63 5.15
N ASP A 156 -11.21 3.53 4.91
CA ASP A 156 -9.79 3.19 4.68
C ASP A 156 -9.05 2.76 5.96
N LEU A 157 -9.27 3.46 7.08
CA LEU A 157 -8.69 3.12 8.40
C LEU A 157 -9.50 2.04 9.11
N CYS A 158 -10.83 2.11 9.04
CA CYS A 158 -11.77 1.18 9.69
C CYS A 158 -12.17 0.00 8.81
N GLY A 159 -11.16 -0.80 8.50
CA GLY A 159 -11.20 -2.19 8.96
C GLY A 159 -11.23 -2.39 10.48
N SER A 160 -11.66 -1.41 11.30
CA SER A 160 -11.35 -1.38 12.75
C SER A 160 -12.27 -0.56 13.68
N TYR A 161 -13.05 0.47 13.31
CA TYR A 161 -13.77 1.28 14.34
C TYR A 161 -15.21 1.81 14.07
N PHE A 162 -16.00 1.32 13.10
CA PHE A 162 -17.45 1.63 13.09
C PHE A 162 -18.40 0.44 12.87
N TRP A 163 -17.85 -0.75 12.63
CA TRP A 163 -18.60 -2.02 12.62
C TRP A 163 -18.48 -2.79 13.96
N CYS A 164 -17.60 -2.30 14.85
CA CYS A 164 -17.17 -2.97 16.08
C CYS A 164 -18.19 -2.95 17.23
N GLY A 165 -19.38 -2.36 17.04
CA GLY A 165 -20.46 -2.38 18.04
C GLY A 165 -21.46 -3.52 17.87
N LEU A 166 -21.58 -4.12 16.68
CA LEU A 166 -22.68 -5.05 16.36
C LEU A 166 -22.24 -6.36 15.69
N PHE A 167 -21.01 -6.47 15.18
CA PHE A 167 -20.57 -7.66 14.46
C PHE A 167 -19.07 -7.91 14.67
N ASN A 168 -18.78 -8.97 15.42
CA ASN A 168 -17.47 -9.51 15.79
C ASN A 168 -16.50 -9.78 14.61
N LEU A 169 -15.88 -8.80 13.93
CA LEU A 169 -14.85 -9.11 12.92
C LEU A 169 -13.69 -8.09 12.82
N LYS A 170 -12.50 -8.64 13.10
CA LYS A 170 -11.09 -8.21 13.03
C LYS A 170 -10.63 -7.30 11.88
N GLU A 171 -9.65 -6.46 12.25
CA GLU A 171 -8.57 -5.77 11.52
C GLU A 171 -8.44 -6.04 10.01
N ARG A 172 -8.73 -5.04 9.17
CA ARG A 172 -8.64 -5.12 7.68
C ARG A 172 -7.49 -4.31 7.12
N SER A 173 -7.02 -4.71 5.95
CA SER A 173 -6.09 -3.95 5.11
C SER A 173 -6.58 -4.04 3.66
N CYS A 174 -6.62 -2.93 2.93
CA CYS A 174 -6.91 -2.80 1.49
C CYS A 174 -8.39 -3.00 1.06
N PHE A 175 -8.95 -2.03 0.32
CA PHE A 175 -10.35 -2.02 -0.15
C PHE A 175 -10.72 -3.24 -0.99
N SER A 176 -9.82 -3.72 -1.86
CA SER A 176 -10.02 -4.92 -2.70
C SER A 176 -10.07 -6.23 -1.90
N GLU A 177 -9.22 -6.38 -0.90
CA GLU A 177 -9.15 -7.54 0.01
C GLU A 177 -10.35 -7.58 0.99
N ALA A 178 -11.03 -6.44 1.18
CA ALA A 178 -12.24 -6.36 1.98
C ALA A 178 -13.43 -7.10 1.33
N PHE A 179 -13.50 -7.14 0.00
CA PHE A 179 -14.57 -7.82 -0.76
C PHE A 179 -14.21 -9.27 -1.13
N SER A 180 -12.93 -9.61 -1.22
CA SER A 180 -12.48 -10.97 -1.56
C SER A 180 -11.24 -11.32 -0.76
N ALA A 181 -11.39 -12.26 0.18
CA ALA A 181 -10.29 -12.71 1.02
C ALA A 181 -9.16 -13.30 0.16
N PRO A 182 -7.89 -12.92 0.39
CA PRO A 182 -6.78 -13.56 -0.29
C PRO A 182 -6.74 -15.05 0.05
N VAL A 183 -6.53 -15.88 -0.98
CA VAL A 183 -6.44 -17.33 -0.83
C VAL A 183 -4.99 -17.72 -0.69
N PHE A 184 -4.64 -18.28 0.45
CA PHE A 184 -3.33 -18.86 0.75
C PHE A 184 -3.36 -20.37 0.50
N GLN A 185 -2.23 -21.05 0.69
CA GLN A 185 -2.16 -22.52 0.59
C GLN A 185 -3.16 -23.23 1.53
N ASN A 186 -3.39 -22.67 2.71
CA ASN A 186 -4.32 -23.23 3.71
C ASN A 186 -5.78 -22.79 3.48
N GLY A 187 -6.07 -22.15 2.34
CA GLY A 187 -7.39 -21.61 2.00
C GLY A 187 -7.50 -20.09 2.22
N PRO A 188 -8.72 -19.55 2.12
CA PRO A 188 -8.97 -18.12 2.29
C PRO A 188 -8.68 -17.65 3.72
N ASP A 189 -7.72 -16.75 3.90
CA ASP A 189 -7.43 -16.13 5.20
C ASP A 189 -7.45 -14.60 5.08
N ARG A 190 -8.47 -13.97 5.69
CA ARG A 190 -8.60 -12.51 5.72
C ARG A 190 -7.49 -11.83 6.52
N ASN A 191 -6.87 -12.54 7.45
CA ASN A 191 -5.82 -12.03 8.34
C ASN A 191 -4.42 -12.48 7.91
N GLY A 192 -4.25 -13.04 6.72
CA GLY A 192 -2.97 -13.63 6.31
C GLY A 192 -1.79 -12.65 6.27
N PHE A 193 -2.06 -11.35 6.07
CA PHE A 193 -1.05 -10.27 6.12
C PHE A 193 -1.06 -9.46 7.42
N ASN A 194 -1.84 -9.88 8.42
CA ASN A 194 -1.96 -9.14 9.66
C ASN A 194 -0.86 -9.57 10.65
N VAL A 195 0.08 -8.68 10.92
CA VAL A 195 1.21 -8.88 11.85
C VAL A 195 1.07 -8.05 13.14
N GLY A 196 -0.14 -7.57 13.44
CA GLY A 196 -0.47 -6.78 14.62
C GLY A 196 -0.49 -5.28 14.35
N LEU A 197 -1.30 -4.55 15.14
CA LEU A 197 -1.61 -3.13 14.92
C LEU A 197 -0.37 -2.22 14.76
N SER A 198 0.59 -2.32 15.68
CA SER A 198 1.78 -1.46 15.65
C SER A 198 2.65 -1.71 14.41
N ARG A 199 2.85 -2.98 14.05
CA ARG A 199 3.64 -3.37 12.87
C ARG A 199 2.93 -2.99 11.58
N ASN A 200 1.61 -3.17 11.50
CA ASN A 200 0.82 -2.76 10.34
C ASN A 200 0.90 -1.23 10.12
N LEU A 201 0.89 -0.44 11.19
CA LEU A 201 1.07 1.01 11.09
C LEU A 201 2.49 1.38 10.62
N ARG A 202 3.52 0.74 11.18
CA ARG A 202 4.93 0.96 10.77
C ARG A 202 5.18 0.56 9.32
N GLN A 203 4.49 -0.45 8.79
CA GLN A 203 4.59 -0.79 7.36
C GLN A 203 4.16 0.37 6.45
N VAL A 204 3.27 1.25 6.89
CA VAL A 204 2.79 2.40 6.11
C VAL A 204 3.52 3.69 6.45
N PHE A 205 3.72 3.98 7.73
CA PHE A 205 4.27 5.25 8.20
C PHE A 205 5.78 5.21 8.50
N GLY A 206 6.38 4.01 8.56
CA GLY A 206 7.78 3.80 8.91
C GLY A 206 8.04 3.77 10.42
N GLU A 207 9.29 3.52 10.79
CA GLU A 207 9.73 3.49 12.20
C GLU A 207 9.84 4.89 12.81
N ASP A 208 10.32 5.88 12.03
CA ASP A 208 10.50 7.24 12.52
C ASP A 208 9.16 7.99 12.63
N LYS A 209 8.68 8.09 13.86
CA LYS A 209 7.44 8.82 14.22
C LYS A 209 7.46 10.29 13.83
N LYS A 210 8.63 10.92 13.70
CA LYS A 210 8.73 12.34 13.30
C LYS A 210 8.27 12.54 11.87
N LEU A 211 8.50 11.54 11.02
CA LEU A 211 8.14 11.57 9.60
C LEU A 211 6.72 11.08 9.32
N TRP A 212 5.97 10.61 10.32
CA TRP A 212 4.64 10.04 10.13
C TRP A 212 3.68 11.02 9.47
N PHE A 213 3.72 12.29 9.89
CA PHE A 213 2.85 13.33 9.36
C PHE A 213 3.45 14.08 8.16
N ILE A 214 4.70 13.79 7.80
CA ILE A 214 5.37 14.47 6.67
C ILE A 214 5.16 13.64 5.41
N PRO A 215 4.77 14.26 4.26
CA PRO A 215 4.56 13.57 2.99
C PRO A 215 5.89 13.18 2.31
N VAL A 216 6.72 12.43 3.02
CA VAL A 216 7.93 11.75 2.52
C VAL A 216 7.72 10.24 2.54
N PHE A 217 8.28 9.52 1.57
CA PHE A 217 8.11 8.07 1.49
C PHE A 217 8.87 7.38 2.62
N THR A 218 8.14 6.69 3.50
CA THR A 218 8.71 5.93 4.64
C THR A 218 8.04 4.57 4.82
N SER A 219 7.24 4.13 3.84
CA SER A 219 6.62 2.80 3.86
C SER A 219 7.70 1.72 3.82
N GLN A 220 7.49 0.62 4.55
CA GLN A 220 8.44 -0.49 4.59
C GLN A 220 8.11 -1.55 3.53
N GLY A 221 9.14 -2.33 3.18
CA GLY A 221 9.05 -3.40 2.19
C GLY A 221 9.30 -2.92 0.77
N ASP A 222 9.23 -3.86 -0.17
CA ASP A 222 9.47 -3.64 -1.60
C ASP A 222 8.17 -3.53 -2.41
N GLY A 223 7.01 -3.76 -1.76
CA GLY A 223 5.70 -3.80 -2.39
C GLY A 223 5.37 -5.12 -3.09
N HIS A 224 6.28 -6.09 -3.09
CA HIS A 224 6.12 -7.42 -3.69
C HIS A 224 5.89 -8.48 -2.63
N TYR A 225 6.74 -8.46 -1.61
CA TYR A 225 6.63 -9.32 -0.44
C TYR A 225 6.00 -8.55 0.73
N PHE A 226 5.06 -9.20 1.40
CA PHE A 226 4.43 -8.68 2.60
C PHE A 226 4.57 -9.71 3.72
N PRO A 227 4.94 -9.27 4.95
CA PRO A 227 4.98 -10.15 6.11
C PRO A 227 3.67 -10.91 6.29
N LEU A 228 3.77 -12.24 6.36
CA LEU A 228 2.65 -13.12 6.60
C LEU A 228 2.47 -13.39 8.08
N ARG A 229 1.22 -13.55 8.53
CA ARG A 229 0.89 -13.92 9.90
C ARG A 229 1.47 -15.28 10.31
N THR A 230 1.55 -16.23 9.37
CA THR A 230 1.94 -17.62 9.61
C THR A 230 3.44 -17.86 9.58
N LEU A 231 4.24 -16.93 9.06
CA LEU A 231 5.70 -17.04 9.11
C LEU A 231 6.17 -16.75 10.54
N ARG A 232 6.99 -17.65 11.11
CA ARG A 232 7.67 -17.36 12.38
C ARG A 232 8.56 -16.13 12.20
N GLU A 233 8.71 -15.31 13.25
CA GLU A 233 9.52 -14.08 13.21
C GLU A 233 10.95 -14.32 12.70
N SER A 234 11.51 -15.51 12.93
CA SER A 234 12.83 -15.95 12.44
C SER A 234 12.95 -16.16 10.93
N GLU A 235 11.83 -16.31 10.22
CA GLU A 235 11.79 -16.59 8.78
C GLU A 235 11.31 -15.38 7.97
N ASN A 236 11.07 -14.24 8.62
CA ASN A 236 10.64 -13.01 7.95
C ASN A 236 11.87 -12.28 7.39
N PRO A 237 12.08 -12.26 6.05
CA PRO A 237 13.29 -11.71 5.45
C PRO A 237 13.48 -10.21 5.74
N LEU A 238 12.38 -9.50 6.02
CA LEU A 238 12.41 -8.08 6.35
C LEU A 238 12.87 -7.81 7.80
N LEU A 239 12.74 -8.79 8.71
CA LEU A 239 13.17 -8.68 10.11
C LEU A 239 14.55 -9.30 10.35
N ALA A 240 14.97 -10.26 9.52
CA ALA A 240 16.28 -10.89 9.61
C ALA A 240 17.45 -9.90 9.40
N ASN A 241 17.20 -8.73 8.81
CA ASN A 241 18.21 -7.75 8.46
C ASN A 241 18.38 -6.61 9.50
N GLU A 242 17.55 -6.54 10.56
CA GLU A 242 17.68 -5.52 11.60
C GLU A 242 18.88 -5.75 12.54
N GLY A 243 19.41 -6.98 12.61
CA GLY A 243 20.55 -7.31 13.47
C GLY A 243 21.93 -6.92 12.91
N LYS A 244 22.04 -6.58 11.62
CA LYS A 244 23.35 -6.45 10.96
C LYS A 244 23.93 -5.03 10.94
N TRP A 245 23.18 -4.03 11.39
CA TRP A 245 23.59 -2.61 11.37
C TRP A 245 23.95 -2.03 12.76
N MET A 246 23.85 -2.83 13.83
CA MET A 246 24.20 -2.38 15.19
C MET A 246 25.50 -2.97 15.75
N GLU A 247 26.22 -3.81 15.00
CA GLU A 247 27.47 -4.43 15.48
C GLU A 247 28.75 -3.86 14.86
N ASP A 248 28.68 -2.96 13.87
CA ASP A 248 29.89 -2.35 13.30
C ASP A 248 30.12 -0.95 13.91
N GLY A 249 30.54 -0.95 15.17
CA GLY A 249 30.71 0.24 15.98
C GLY A 249 31.67 0.01 17.15
N GLY A 250 32.90 -0.41 16.84
CA GLY A 250 34.04 -0.26 17.75
C GLY A 250 34.86 -1.52 17.99
N SER A 251 36.03 -1.62 17.37
CA SER A 251 37.35 -1.64 18.03
C SER A 251 38.41 -2.00 17.00
N ASP A 252 39.23 -1.02 16.64
CA ASP A 252 40.50 -1.24 15.95
C ASP A 252 41.47 -1.91 16.93
N GLU A 253 41.82 -3.18 16.71
CA GLU A 253 43.09 -3.75 17.17
C GLU A 253 43.72 -4.57 16.04
N GLU A 254 45.00 -4.29 15.82
CA GLU A 254 45.88 -4.82 14.78
C GLU A 254 46.04 -6.35 14.86
N SER A 255 46.03 -7.02 13.72
CA SER A 255 47.08 -8.01 13.40
C SER A 255 47.06 -8.35 11.91
N ALA A 256 48.25 -8.24 11.32
CA ALA A 256 48.56 -8.61 9.94
C ALA A 256 48.54 -10.14 9.77
N ASP A 257 48.03 -10.62 8.65
CA ASP A 257 48.75 -11.65 7.88
C ASP A 257 48.31 -11.70 6.41
N GLU A 258 49.30 -11.94 5.55
CA GLU A 258 49.27 -11.90 4.09
C GLU A 258 48.72 -13.21 3.48
N ASN A 259 47.92 -13.11 2.41
CA ASN A 259 48.10 -13.82 1.13
C ASN A 259 46.87 -13.72 0.21
N GLY A 260 47.09 -13.30 -1.06
CA GLY A 260 46.07 -13.01 -2.09
C GLY A 260 45.38 -14.23 -2.74
N PRO A 261 44.81 -14.14 -3.98
CA PRO A 261 45.14 -13.20 -5.06
C PRO A 261 43.98 -12.34 -5.60
N SER A 262 44.39 -11.19 -6.14
CA SER A 262 43.62 -10.17 -6.84
C SER A 262 43.09 -10.62 -8.21
N VAL A 263 41.83 -10.28 -8.52
CA VAL A 263 41.32 -10.22 -9.90
C VAL A 263 40.71 -8.84 -10.13
N ILE A 264 41.34 -8.09 -11.04
CA ILE A 264 41.01 -6.74 -11.48
C ILE A 264 39.85 -6.82 -12.48
N ILE A 265 38.76 -6.09 -12.24
CA ILE A 265 37.75 -5.81 -13.27
C ILE A 265 38.00 -4.40 -13.80
N ARG A 266 38.43 -4.32 -15.07
CA ARG A 266 38.50 -3.08 -15.85
C ARG A 266 37.08 -2.63 -16.21
N THR A 267 36.75 -1.39 -15.89
CA THR A 267 35.62 -0.67 -16.50
C THR A 267 36.15 0.10 -17.71
N GLU A 268 35.64 -0.24 -18.90
CA GLU A 268 35.83 0.60 -20.10
C GLU A 268 34.61 1.50 -20.28
N SER A 269 34.92 2.79 -20.37
CA SER A 269 34.20 3.85 -21.07
C SER A 269 34.82 4.04 -22.45
#